data_AF-A0A8J7LXC0-F1
#
_entry.id   AF-A0A8J7LXC0-F1
#
_cell.length_a   1.000
_cell.length_b   1.000
_cell.length_c   1.000
_cell.angle_alpha   90.00
_cell.angle_beta   90.00
_cell.angle_gamma   90.00
#
_symmetry.space_group_name_H-M   'P 1'
#
loop_
_entity.id
_entity.type
_entity.pdbx_description
1 polymer ?
#
loop_
_entity_poly.entity_id
_entity_poly.type
_entity_poly.pdbx_seq_one_letter_code
_entity_poly.pdbx_strand_id
1 'polypeptide(L)'
;MKNLGKLSAAALAIAATAPMAAHAATISGWNTDNVVLGGPVSGTATDASVVYDRTLPDANAATNGQIYYAAPEAGDPGLRVSNTGYTTGQGTFDGCILASSTAECNSGFQSGKRFKQQLTDTGPVDLVFDVTTTDSDSLYQVFHRIVNLSGQKLESFSVQLGTGVGSGFQASTDGDGLAFSSSVELGPNNEAAFSQFPFGLFGSTEQPNPNPNFTLGGFFDTADRSGFDLNSPNEDTLTSDGFYGRYGAIFGDWLDQSMAPDGLLWDFDGVSDPLVMAWDNGLGWEVRRGIDDSLDGVMGTLSAKDVYSLDESLWETYAYDDIADIEEFLKGVMLEQDSIEDLANLNLNYAIALGSNFTGSSFTLRVDTNPAAVPLPAAAPLLLVGLGALGFARRRRASRKA
;
A
#
# COMPACT_ATOMS: atom_id res chain seq x y z
N MET A 1 -36.79 -82.43 -27.13
CA MET A 1 -35.47 -82.36 -26.45
C MET A 1 -34.64 -81.32 -27.20
N LYS A 2 -34.14 -80.21 -26.67
CA LYS A 2 -34.09 -79.60 -25.33
C LYS A 2 -34.09 -78.07 -25.55
N ASN A 3 -34.79 -77.35 -24.66
CA ASN A 3 -34.76 -75.90 -24.50
C ASN A 3 -33.34 -75.37 -24.28
N LEU A 4 -33.08 -74.12 -24.69
CA LEU A 4 -32.35 -73.16 -23.84
C LEU A 4 -32.64 -71.74 -24.33
N GLY A 5 -33.27 -70.94 -23.47
CA GLY A 5 -33.61 -69.54 -23.72
C GLY A 5 -32.39 -68.63 -23.73
N LYS A 6 -32.46 -67.54 -24.50
CA LYS A 6 -31.53 -66.42 -24.39
C LYS A 6 -32.28 -65.22 -23.84
N LEU A 7 -31.87 -64.81 -22.65
CA LEU A 7 -32.27 -63.57 -21.99
C LEU A 7 -31.84 -62.37 -22.84
N SER A 8 -32.75 -61.41 -23.00
CA SER A 8 -32.42 -60.04 -23.41
C SER A 8 -31.79 -59.31 -22.23
N ALA A 9 -30.56 -58.83 -22.39
CA ALA A 9 -29.96 -57.84 -21.51
C ALA A 9 -30.03 -56.48 -22.23
N ALA A 10 -30.92 -55.61 -21.76
CA ALA A 10 -30.94 -54.21 -22.15
C ALA A 10 -29.73 -53.52 -21.49
N ALA A 11 -28.75 -53.11 -22.30
CA ALA A 11 -27.66 -52.25 -21.85
C ALA A 11 -28.19 -50.82 -21.76
N LEU A 12 -28.49 -50.37 -20.55
CA LEU A 12 -28.78 -48.97 -20.25
C LEU A 12 -27.44 -48.22 -20.28
N ALA A 13 -27.18 -47.49 -21.35
CA ALA A 13 -26.04 -46.58 -21.44
C ALA A 13 -26.31 -45.39 -20.50
N ILE A 14 -25.75 -45.44 -19.29
CA ILE A 14 -25.64 -44.28 -18.41
C ILE A 14 -24.60 -43.37 -19.06
N ALA A 15 -25.07 -42.32 -19.75
CA ALA A 15 -24.22 -41.21 -20.12
C ALA A 15 -23.73 -40.57 -18.82
N ALA A 16 -22.48 -40.83 -18.46
CA ALA A 16 -21.79 -40.08 -17.42
C ALA A 16 -21.62 -38.65 -17.94
N THR A 17 -22.56 -37.78 -17.59
CA THR A 17 -22.34 -36.34 -17.64
C THR A 17 -21.25 -36.04 -16.62
N ALA A 18 -20.02 -35.83 -17.11
CA ALA A 18 -18.99 -35.20 -16.29
C ALA A 18 -19.59 -33.90 -15.74
N PRO A 19 -19.51 -33.61 -14.43
CA PRO A 19 -19.90 -32.31 -13.92
C PRO A 19 -19.03 -31.29 -14.65
N MET A 20 -19.65 -30.44 -15.47
CA MET A 20 -19.03 -29.21 -15.90
C MET A 20 -18.73 -28.46 -14.61
N ALA A 21 -17.44 -28.23 -14.32
CA ALA A 21 -17.07 -27.34 -13.24
C ALA A 21 -17.77 -26.01 -13.53
N ALA A 22 -18.72 -25.63 -12.69
CA ALA A 22 -19.19 -24.27 -12.66
C ALA A 22 -17.96 -23.45 -12.26
N HIS A 23 -17.37 -22.75 -13.21
CA HIS A 23 -16.36 -21.75 -12.91
C HIS A 23 -17.07 -20.63 -12.15
N ALA A 24 -16.45 -20.08 -11.10
CA ALA A 24 -16.98 -18.92 -10.39
C ALA A 24 -16.79 -17.63 -11.20
N ALA A 25 -17.51 -16.56 -10.82
CA ALA A 25 -17.31 -15.27 -11.43
C ALA A 25 -15.82 -14.94 -11.24
N THR A 26 -15.09 -14.68 -12.32
CA THR A 26 -13.63 -14.56 -12.23
C THR A 26 -13.18 -13.19 -12.66
N ILE A 27 -12.24 -12.63 -11.90
CA ILE A 27 -11.46 -11.50 -12.35
C ILE A 27 -10.53 -12.02 -13.46
N SER A 28 -10.81 -11.61 -14.69
CA SER A 28 -10.16 -12.13 -15.90
C SER A 28 -8.78 -11.51 -16.12
N GLY A 29 -8.59 -10.28 -15.68
CA GLY A 29 -7.33 -9.57 -15.80
C GLY A 29 -7.45 -8.10 -15.46
N TRP A 30 -6.30 -7.42 -15.49
CA TRP A 30 -6.24 -5.97 -15.43
C TRP A 30 -6.57 -5.39 -16.81
N ASN A 31 -7.63 -4.58 -16.87
CA ASN A 31 -8.00 -3.85 -18.06
C ASN A 31 -7.07 -2.64 -18.19
N THR A 32 -6.49 -2.47 -19.38
CA THR A 32 -5.44 -1.46 -19.66
C THR A 32 -5.91 -0.37 -20.62
N ASP A 33 -7.22 -0.27 -20.88
CA ASP A 33 -7.79 0.70 -21.81
C ASP A 33 -7.54 2.16 -21.37
N ASN A 34 -7.40 2.42 -20.06
CA ASN A 34 -7.00 3.71 -19.51
C ASN A 34 -5.53 3.76 -19.06
N VAL A 35 -4.68 2.84 -19.54
CA VAL A 35 -3.30 2.69 -19.04
C VAL A 35 -2.29 2.75 -20.18
N VAL A 36 -1.24 3.56 -20.01
CA VAL A 36 -0.02 3.41 -20.81
C VAL A 36 0.91 2.47 -20.06
N LEU A 37 1.07 1.25 -20.58
CA LEU A 37 1.94 0.25 -19.97
C LEU A 37 3.41 0.66 -20.09
N GLY A 38 4.15 0.50 -19.00
CA GLY A 38 5.61 0.55 -19.02
C GLY A 38 6.21 -0.64 -19.77
N GLY A 39 7.52 -0.57 -20.01
CA GLY A 39 8.30 -1.65 -20.62
C GLY A 39 8.80 -2.69 -19.61
N PRO A 40 9.30 -3.84 -20.09
CA PRO A 40 9.92 -4.83 -19.21
C PRO A 40 11.22 -4.30 -18.60
N VAL A 41 11.49 -4.66 -17.35
CA VAL A 41 12.69 -4.23 -16.60
C VAL A 41 13.54 -5.42 -16.14
N SER A 42 14.84 -5.20 -15.97
CA SER A 42 15.78 -6.22 -15.49
C SER A 42 16.94 -5.60 -14.71
N GLY A 43 17.68 -6.41 -13.93
CA GLY A 43 18.76 -5.92 -13.09
C GLY A 43 18.22 -5.04 -11.96
N THR A 44 18.66 -3.78 -11.91
CA THR A 44 18.19 -2.75 -10.97
C THR A 44 17.28 -1.70 -11.62
N ALA A 45 16.84 -1.95 -12.86
CA ALA A 45 16.00 -1.01 -13.59
C ALA A 45 14.58 -0.94 -13.02
N THR A 46 13.96 0.22 -13.20
CA THR A 46 12.62 0.55 -12.71
C THR A 46 11.80 1.14 -13.85
N ASP A 47 10.48 0.95 -13.80
CA ASP A 47 9.54 1.53 -14.77
C ASP A 47 8.15 1.64 -14.13
N ALA A 48 7.20 2.27 -14.82
CA ALA A 48 5.84 2.43 -14.34
C ALA A 48 4.80 2.39 -15.47
N SER A 49 3.63 1.83 -15.16
CA SER A 49 2.44 1.92 -16.02
C SER A 49 1.57 3.09 -15.56
N VAL A 50 1.40 4.10 -16.42
CA VAL A 50 0.70 5.34 -16.10
C VAL A 50 -0.82 5.17 -16.28
N VAL A 51 -1.59 5.50 -15.24
CA VAL A 51 -3.04 5.31 -15.19
C VAL A 51 -3.74 6.65 -15.46
N TYR A 52 -4.64 6.68 -16.44
CA TYR A 52 -5.36 7.87 -16.87
C TYR A 52 -6.82 7.89 -16.39
N ASP A 53 -7.37 9.08 -16.25
CA ASP A 53 -8.77 9.34 -15.87
C ASP A 53 -9.78 9.03 -17.00
N ARG A 54 -9.31 8.60 -18.18
CA ARG A 54 -10.11 8.31 -19.38
C ARG A 54 -9.48 7.17 -20.18
N THR A 55 -10.33 6.48 -20.94
CA THR A 55 -9.89 5.54 -21.96
C THR A 55 -9.00 6.23 -23.00
N LEU A 56 -7.92 5.57 -23.39
CA LEU A 56 -6.97 6.04 -24.38
C LEU A 56 -7.40 5.62 -25.80
N PRO A 57 -7.06 6.40 -26.85
CA PRO A 57 -6.30 7.64 -26.83
C PRO A 57 -7.23 8.89 -26.77
N ASP A 58 -7.56 9.38 -25.58
CA ASP A 58 -8.19 10.70 -25.40
C ASP A 58 -7.11 11.76 -25.16
N ALA A 59 -7.09 12.81 -26.00
CA ALA A 59 -6.10 13.89 -25.92
C ALA A 59 -6.21 14.76 -24.66
N ASN A 60 -7.34 14.69 -23.95
CA ASN A 60 -7.57 15.40 -22.71
C ASN A 60 -7.38 14.49 -21.47
N ALA A 61 -6.97 13.24 -21.66
CA ALA A 61 -6.71 12.32 -20.55
C ALA A 61 -5.62 12.88 -19.63
N ALA A 62 -5.88 12.87 -18.33
CA ALA A 62 -4.96 13.27 -17.28
C ALA A 62 -4.65 12.07 -16.39
N THR A 63 -3.56 12.13 -15.62
CA THR A 63 -3.14 11.07 -14.71
C THR A 63 -2.96 11.63 -13.30
N ASN A 64 -3.38 10.86 -12.30
CA ASN A 64 -3.11 11.13 -10.89
C ASN A 64 -2.27 10.02 -10.25
N GLY A 65 -1.80 9.05 -11.04
CA GLY A 65 -1.02 7.95 -10.50
C GLY A 65 -0.56 6.92 -11.51
N GLN A 66 0.25 6.00 -11.02
CA GLN A 66 0.91 4.97 -11.80
C GLN A 66 1.12 3.70 -10.99
N ILE A 67 1.31 2.57 -11.68
CA ILE A 67 1.75 1.31 -11.10
C ILE A 67 3.25 1.19 -11.30
N TYR A 68 4.01 1.38 -10.22
CA TYR A 68 5.46 1.31 -10.21
C TYR A 68 5.97 -0.12 -10.00
N TYR A 69 7.06 -0.47 -10.67
CA TYR A 69 7.73 -1.75 -10.50
C TYR A 69 9.24 -1.63 -10.74
N ALA A 70 9.99 -2.54 -10.11
CA ALA A 70 11.44 -2.57 -10.13
C ALA A 70 11.95 -4.00 -10.21
N ALA A 71 12.99 -4.23 -11.01
CA ALA A 71 13.70 -5.50 -11.02
C ALA A 71 14.58 -5.65 -9.75
N PRO A 72 14.82 -6.88 -9.25
CA PRO A 72 14.28 -8.15 -9.76
C PRO A 72 12.88 -8.49 -9.21
N GLU A 73 12.30 -7.62 -8.37
CA GLU A 73 11.03 -7.87 -7.69
C GLU A 73 9.88 -8.08 -8.68
N ALA A 74 9.80 -7.26 -9.73
CA ALA A 74 8.84 -7.39 -10.82
C ALA A 74 9.49 -6.98 -12.15
N GLY A 75 9.24 -7.77 -13.21
CA GLY A 75 9.87 -7.59 -14.52
C GLY A 75 8.93 -7.13 -15.64
N ASP A 76 7.62 -7.19 -15.40
CA ASP A 76 6.56 -6.90 -16.36
C ASP A 76 5.60 -5.84 -15.77
N PRO A 77 4.73 -5.21 -16.59
CA PRO A 77 3.86 -4.12 -16.15
C PRO A 77 3.14 -4.46 -14.85
N GLY A 78 3.47 -3.72 -13.79
CA GLY A 78 3.55 -4.13 -12.38
C GLY A 78 2.30 -4.65 -11.64
N LEU A 79 1.27 -5.12 -12.33
CA LEU A 79 0.05 -5.68 -11.76
C LEU A 79 -0.43 -6.91 -12.56
N ARG A 80 -0.84 -7.98 -11.85
CA ARG A 80 -1.46 -9.16 -12.45
C ARG A 80 -2.61 -9.69 -11.59
N VAL A 81 -3.44 -10.54 -12.20
CA VAL A 81 -4.47 -11.31 -11.52
C VAL A 81 -4.09 -12.79 -11.57
N SER A 82 -4.12 -13.46 -10.42
CA SER A 82 -3.97 -14.91 -10.32
C SER A 82 -5.32 -15.54 -9.96
N ASN A 83 -5.76 -16.49 -10.77
CA ASN A 83 -6.98 -17.28 -10.55
C ASN A 83 -6.68 -18.65 -9.91
N THR A 84 -5.53 -18.74 -9.23
CA THR A 84 -5.15 -19.95 -8.49
C THR A 84 -5.66 -19.83 -7.07
N GLY A 85 -6.71 -20.60 -6.75
CA GLY A 85 -7.27 -20.63 -5.39
C GLY A 85 -6.28 -21.17 -4.36
N TYR A 86 -6.39 -20.68 -3.13
CA TYR A 86 -5.51 -21.04 -2.02
C TYR A 86 -6.21 -20.82 -0.67
N THR A 87 -5.71 -21.54 0.35
CA THR A 87 -6.19 -21.42 1.73
C THR A 87 -5.06 -21.03 2.64
N THR A 88 -5.34 -20.11 3.56
CA THR A 88 -4.43 -19.68 4.62
C THR A 88 -5.16 -19.74 5.96
N GLY A 89 -4.49 -19.38 7.05
CA GLY A 89 -5.16 -19.15 8.34
C GLY A 89 -6.15 -17.97 8.31
N GLN A 90 -6.11 -17.12 7.28
CA GLN A 90 -6.89 -15.89 7.15
C GLN A 90 -8.17 -16.07 6.32
N GLY A 91 -8.30 -17.20 5.60
CA GLY A 91 -9.42 -17.48 4.71
C GLY A 91 -9.07 -18.41 3.55
N THR A 92 -10.09 -18.75 2.76
CA THR A 92 -9.97 -19.44 1.48
C THR A 92 -10.32 -18.46 0.37
N PHE A 93 -9.44 -18.34 -0.61
CA PHE A 93 -9.55 -17.39 -1.71
C PHE A 93 -9.56 -18.16 -3.04
N ASP A 94 -10.30 -17.65 -4.02
CA ASP A 94 -10.33 -18.17 -5.38
C ASP A 94 -9.18 -17.62 -6.25
N GLY A 95 -8.58 -16.53 -5.79
CA GLY A 95 -7.44 -15.90 -6.45
C GLY A 95 -6.89 -14.71 -5.68
N CYS A 96 -6.00 -13.97 -6.33
CA CYS A 96 -5.50 -12.71 -5.78
C CYS A 96 -5.11 -11.71 -6.87
N ILE A 97 -5.09 -10.44 -6.50
CA ILE A 97 -4.52 -9.34 -7.28
C ILE A 97 -3.18 -8.96 -6.63
N LEU A 98 -2.11 -8.98 -7.41
CA LEU A 98 -0.74 -8.89 -6.91
C LEU A 98 0.20 -8.24 -7.94
N ALA A 99 1.42 -7.95 -7.51
CA ALA A 99 2.47 -7.46 -8.40
C ALA A 99 2.75 -8.44 -9.54
N SER A 100 3.18 -7.94 -10.70
CA SER A 100 3.66 -8.76 -11.81
C SER A 100 5.06 -9.31 -11.55
N SER A 101 5.15 -10.16 -10.52
CA SER A 101 6.35 -10.84 -10.04
C SER A 101 6.21 -12.37 -10.14
N THR A 102 7.30 -13.07 -9.84
CA THR A 102 7.30 -14.54 -9.71
C THR A 102 6.62 -15.02 -8.42
N ALA A 103 6.17 -14.12 -7.56
CA ALA A 103 5.48 -14.48 -6.33
C ALA A 103 4.06 -14.95 -6.62
N GLU A 104 3.68 -16.07 -6.03
CA GLU A 104 2.30 -16.57 -5.97
C GLU A 104 1.54 -16.02 -4.77
N CYS A 105 0.20 -16.13 -4.78
CA CYS A 105 -0.67 -15.58 -3.73
C CYS A 105 -0.30 -16.03 -2.31
N ASN A 106 0.17 -17.26 -2.15
CA ASN A 106 0.58 -17.86 -0.87
C ASN A 106 2.09 -17.76 -0.58
N SER A 107 2.84 -16.97 -1.37
CA SER A 107 4.29 -16.81 -1.17
C SER A 107 4.59 -16.23 0.22
N GLY A 108 5.77 -16.51 0.75
CA GLY A 108 6.22 -16.04 2.07
C GLY A 108 6.41 -14.52 2.18
N PHE A 109 6.69 -14.03 3.38
CA PHE A 109 7.00 -12.62 3.63
C PHE A 109 8.10 -12.08 2.69
N GLN A 110 8.10 -10.78 2.39
CA GLN A 110 9.07 -10.12 1.49
C GLN A 110 9.20 -10.71 0.08
N SER A 111 8.22 -11.47 -0.40
CA SER A 111 8.26 -12.05 -1.75
C SER A 111 8.00 -11.08 -2.90
N GLY A 112 7.78 -9.80 -2.63
CA GLY A 112 7.44 -8.82 -3.67
C GLY A 112 6.09 -9.01 -4.36
N LYS A 113 5.08 -9.44 -3.60
CA LYS A 113 3.71 -9.66 -4.11
C LYS A 113 2.81 -8.42 -4.06
N ARG A 114 3.21 -7.34 -3.40
CA ARG A 114 2.40 -6.12 -3.36
C ARG A 114 2.64 -5.27 -4.59
N PHE A 115 1.60 -5.04 -5.40
CA PHE A 115 1.73 -4.04 -6.46
C PHE A 115 1.80 -2.64 -5.83
N LYS A 116 2.59 -1.75 -6.43
CA LYS A 116 2.90 -0.44 -5.89
C LYS A 116 2.15 0.62 -6.70
N GLN A 117 1.04 1.12 -6.16
CA GLN A 117 0.31 2.25 -6.72
C GLN A 117 0.88 3.56 -6.17
N GLN A 118 1.50 4.35 -7.04
CA GLN A 118 2.01 5.67 -6.72
C GLN A 118 0.94 6.72 -7.04
N LEU A 119 0.58 7.52 -6.04
CA LEU A 119 -0.37 8.63 -6.16
C LEU A 119 0.44 9.87 -6.51
N THR A 120 0.49 10.25 -7.78
CA THR A 120 1.37 11.33 -8.29
C THR A 120 0.69 12.70 -8.30
N ASP A 121 -0.61 12.73 -8.00
CA ASP A 121 -1.41 13.93 -7.74
C ASP A 121 -2.49 13.55 -6.71
N THR A 122 -3.35 14.49 -6.39
CA THR A 122 -4.40 14.40 -5.35
C THR A 122 -5.74 13.91 -5.88
N GLY A 123 -5.89 13.81 -7.21
CA GLY A 123 -7.09 13.25 -7.84
C GLY A 123 -7.17 11.71 -7.74
N PRO A 124 -8.32 11.13 -8.08
CA PRO A 124 -8.51 9.68 -7.98
C PRO A 124 -7.70 8.91 -9.03
N VAL A 125 -7.33 7.68 -8.67
CA VAL A 125 -6.68 6.71 -9.56
C VAL A 125 -7.59 5.49 -9.70
N ASP A 126 -7.92 5.14 -10.94
CA ASP A 126 -8.89 4.10 -11.27
C ASP A 126 -8.22 2.89 -11.94
N LEU A 127 -8.17 1.77 -11.21
CA LEU A 127 -7.70 0.48 -11.75
C LEU A 127 -8.91 -0.34 -12.19
N VAL A 128 -9.00 -0.68 -13.47
CA VAL A 128 -10.13 -1.41 -14.04
C VAL A 128 -9.81 -2.89 -14.18
N PHE A 129 -10.73 -3.76 -13.81
CA PHE A 129 -10.57 -5.21 -13.87
C PHE A 129 -11.69 -5.85 -14.67
N ASP A 130 -11.34 -6.64 -15.68
CA ASP A 130 -12.32 -7.36 -16.48
C ASP A 130 -12.89 -8.54 -15.69
N VAL A 131 -14.17 -8.81 -15.87
CA VAL A 131 -14.91 -9.87 -15.19
C VAL A 131 -15.50 -10.82 -16.21
N THR A 132 -15.30 -12.12 -15.97
CA THR A 132 -16.08 -13.18 -16.61
C THR A 132 -17.12 -13.66 -15.60
N THR A 133 -18.37 -13.23 -15.80
CA THR A 133 -19.49 -13.57 -14.91
C THR A 133 -19.87 -15.04 -15.02
N THR A 134 -20.21 -15.66 -13.90
CA THR A 134 -20.78 -17.02 -13.85
C THR A 134 -21.80 -17.13 -12.72
N ASP A 135 -22.41 -18.31 -12.56
CA ASP A 135 -23.45 -18.56 -11.56
C ASP A 135 -22.91 -18.83 -10.13
N SER A 136 -21.64 -18.55 -9.83
CA SER A 136 -21.12 -18.71 -8.47
C SER A 136 -20.18 -17.58 -8.02
N ASP A 137 -20.17 -17.38 -6.71
CA ASP A 137 -19.41 -16.30 -6.07
C ASP A 137 -17.91 -16.63 -6.02
N SER A 138 -17.07 -15.60 -5.95
CA SER A 138 -15.63 -15.72 -5.78
C SER A 138 -15.05 -14.67 -4.84
N LEU A 139 -13.88 -14.98 -4.29
CA LEU A 139 -13.18 -14.12 -3.33
C LEU A 139 -11.69 -13.94 -3.71
N TYR A 140 -11.27 -12.70 -3.90
CA TYR A 140 -9.91 -12.34 -4.29
C TYR A 140 -9.22 -11.53 -3.21
N GLN A 141 -8.07 -11.99 -2.71
CA GLN A 141 -7.23 -11.16 -1.85
C GLN A 141 -6.49 -10.11 -2.69
N VAL A 142 -6.33 -8.91 -2.15
CA VAL A 142 -5.62 -7.83 -2.83
C VAL A 142 -4.35 -7.47 -2.04
N PHE A 143 -3.19 -7.63 -2.69
CA PHE A 143 -1.89 -7.26 -2.15
C PHE A 143 -1.48 -5.90 -2.68
N HIS A 144 -1.84 -4.85 -1.95
CA HIS A 144 -1.72 -3.47 -2.42
C HIS A 144 -0.75 -2.68 -1.55
N ARG A 145 0.10 -1.86 -2.17
CA ARG A 145 0.83 -0.77 -1.53
C ARG A 145 0.48 0.54 -2.23
N ILE A 146 -0.02 1.51 -1.49
CA ILE A 146 -0.14 2.88 -1.97
C ILE A 146 1.07 3.69 -1.52
N VAL A 147 1.53 4.61 -2.36
CA VAL A 147 2.70 5.46 -2.11
C VAL A 147 2.31 6.90 -2.40
N ASN A 148 2.51 7.79 -1.44
CA ASN A 148 2.22 9.21 -1.63
C ASN A 148 3.38 9.90 -2.37
N LEU A 149 3.11 10.27 -3.63
CA LEU A 149 3.98 11.06 -4.51
C LEU A 149 3.23 12.31 -5.03
N SER A 150 2.21 12.76 -4.31
CA SER A 150 1.31 13.83 -4.73
C SER A 150 1.93 15.22 -4.61
N GLY A 151 3.12 15.31 -4.01
CA GLY A 151 3.77 16.56 -3.62
C GLY A 151 3.11 17.23 -2.40
N GLN A 152 2.17 16.54 -1.72
CA GLN A 152 1.43 17.05 -0.58
C GLN A 152 1.31 15.99 0.52
N LYS A 153 1.20 16.41 1.78
CA LYS A 153 0.78 15.49 2.83
C LYS A 153 -0.70 15.15 2.65
N LEU A 154 -1.08 13.92 2.94
CA LEU A 154 -2.46 13.44 2.83
C LEU A 154 -3.04 13.18 4.22
N GLU A 155 -4.23 13.70 4.49
CA GLU A 155 -4.94 13.50 5.76
C GLU A 155 -5.65 12.14 5.77
N SER A 156 -6.20 11.74 4.63
CA SER A 156 -7.01 10.53 4.52
C SER A 156 -7.03 9.99 3.09
N PHE A 157 -7.45 8.74 2.93
CA PHE A 157 -7.74 8.12 1.64
C PHE A 157 -9.01 7.27 1.71
N SER A 158 -9.54 6.92 0.55
CA SER A 158 -10.58 5.89 0.41
C SER A 158 -10.27 4.94 -0.74
N VAL A 159 -10.79 3.72 -0.63
CA VAL A 159 -10.79 2.72 -1.69
C VAL A 159 -12.25 2.39 -1.99
N GLN A 160 -12.67 2.54 -3.24
CA GLN A 160 -14.06 2.40 -3.67
C GLN A 160 -14.17 1.39 -4.81
N LEU A 161 -15.26 0.63 -4.79
CA LEU A 161 -15.67 -0.26 -5.88
C LEU A 161 -16.75 0.43 -6.72
N GLY A 162 -16.75 0.16 -8.02
CA GLY A 162 -17.71 0.76 -8.95
C GLY A 162 -17.43 0.39 -10.39
N THR A 163 -17.88 1.23 -11.32
CA THR A 163 -17.65 1.07 -12.77
C THR A 163 -17.29 2.41 -13.41
N GLY A 164 -16.60 2.36 -14.56
CA GLY A 164 -16.14 3.57 -15.25
C GLY A 164 -14.87 4.18 -14.64
N VAL A 165 -14.39 5.29 -15.19
CA VAL A 165 -13.15 5.98 -14.79
C VAL A 165 -13.34 7.50 -14.79
N GLY A 166 -12.48 8.21 -14.06
CA GLY A 166 -12.47 9.67 -13.95
C GLY A 166 -13.82 10.25 -13.54
N SER A 167 -14.28 11.26 -14.28
CA SER A 167 -15.60 11.86 -14.06
C SER A 167 -16.77 10.95 -14.42
N GLY A 168 -16.51 9.85 -15.14
CA GLY A 168 -17.51 8.85 -15.53
C GLY A 168 -17.65 7.69 -14.54
N PHE A 169 -16.86 7.68 -13.46
CA PHE A 169 -16.97 6.67 -12.41
C PHE A 169 -18.32 6.73 -11.71
N GLN A 170 -18.91 5.55 -11.53
CA GLN A 170 -20.16 5.34 -10.81
C GLN A 170 -19.87 4.34 -9.70
N ALA A 171 -20.04 4.78 -8.46
CA ALA A 171 -19.88 3.90 -7.30
C ALA A 171 -20.85 2.73 -7.39
N SER A 172 -20.36 1.57 -6.94
CA SER A 172 -21.15 0.36 -6.73
C SER A 172 -22.26 0.60 -5.70
N THR A 173 -23.28 -0.25 -5.70
CA THR A 173 -24.40 -0.15 -4.75
C THR A 173 -24.63 -1.46 -4.03
N ASP A 174 -24.97 -1.37 -2.74
CA ASP A 174 -25.27 -2.52 -1.88
C ASP A 174 -26.14 -3.58 -2.59
N GLY A 175 -25.65 -4.82 -2.57
CA GLY A 175 -26.32 -6.00 -3.09
C GLY A 175 -26.23 -6.17 -4.60
N ASP A 176 -25.36 -5.42 -5.29
CA ASP A 176 -25.12 -5.62 -6.74
C ASP A 176 -24.12 -6.74 -7.06
N GLY A 177 -23.53 -7.36 -6.03
CA GLY A 177 -22.62 -8.49 -6.16
C GLY A 177 -21.15 -8.08 -6.26
N LEU A 178 -20.82 -6.81 -6.07
CA LEU A 178 -19.45 -6.36 -5.85
C LEU A 178 -19.33 -5.88 -4.40
N ALA A 179 -18.29 -6.28 -3.67
CA ALA A 179 -18.08 -5.85 -2.29
C ALA A 179 -16.64 -6.05 -1.84
N PHE A 180 -16.21 -5.29 -0.84
CA PHE A 180 -15.12 -5.68 0.05
C PHE A 180 -15.63 -6.75 1.00
N SER A 181 -14.95 -7.90 1.03
CA SER A 181 -15.37 -9.02 1.84
C SER A 181 -15.13 -8.78 3.33
N SER A 182 -16.17 -8.99 4.13
CA SER A 182 -16.09 -9.08 5.60
C SER A 182 -15.95 -10.53 6.09
N SER A 183 -15.76 -11.51 5.19
CA SER A 183 -15.74 -12.94 5.52
C SER A 183 -14.33 -13.49 5.78
N VAL A 184 -13.34 -12.62 5.93
CA VAL A 184 -11.92 -12.95 6.09
C VAL A 184 -11.33 -12.22 7.28
N GLU A 185 -10.26 -12.77 7.83
CA GLU A 185 -9.53 -12.20 8.97
C GLU A 185 -8.09 -11.91 8.51
N LEU A 186 -7.90 -10.78 7.83
CA LEU A 186 -6.62 -10.43 7.21
C LEU A 186 -5.68 -9.71 8.17
N GLY A 187 -6.23 -8.86 9.04
CA GLY A 187 -5.50 -7.95 9.90
C GLY A 187 -5.41 -8.38 11.37
N PRO A 188 -4.70 -7.58 12.19
CA PRO A 188 -4.78 -7.69 13.65
C PRO A 188 -6.23 -7.64 14.14
N ASN A 189 -6.54 -8.21 15.31
CA ASN A 189 -7.90 -8.21 15.88
C ASN A 189 -8.99 -8.77 14.96
N ASN A 190 -8.63 -9.65 14.03
CA ASN A 190 -9.53 -10.28 13.06
C ASN A 190 -10.19 -9.28 12.08
N GLU A 191 -9.53 -8.16 11.81
CA GLU A 191 -10.02 -7.18 10.84
C GLU A 191 -10.04 -7.76 9.41
N ALA A 192 -11.11 -7.51 8.67
CA ALA A 192 -11.27 -7.97 7.29
C ALA A 192 -10.47 -7.14 6.28
N ALA A 193 -10.18 -5.89 6.62
CA ALA A 193 -9.29 -5.01 5.89
C ALA A 193 -8.41 -4.23 6.86
N PHE A 194 -7.16 -3.97 6.49
CA PHE A 194 -6.27 -3.17 7.33
C PHE A 194 -5.18 -2.47 6.51
N SER A 195 -4.65 -1.39 7.08
CA SER A 195 -3.52 -0.65 6.53
C SER A 195 -2.36 -0.57 7.51
N GLN A 196 -1.11 -0.69 7.06
CA GLN A 196 0.07 -0.46 7.89
C GLN A 196 1.25 0.11 7.08
N PHE A 197 2.02 1.00 7.70
CA PHE A 197 3.34 1.39 7.19
C PHE A 197 4.27 0.17 7.10
N PRO A 198 5.30 0.17 6.23
CA PRO A 198 6.28 -0.91 6.13
C PRO A 198 6.83 -1.37 7.48
N PHE A 199 7.23 -2.63 7.53
CA PHE A 199 7.91 -3.17 8.69
C PHE A 199 9.35 -2.66 8.75
N GLY A 200 9.93 -2.59 9.95
CA GLY A 200 11.27 -2.04 10.19
C GLY A 200 11.23 -0.62 10.75
N LEU A 201 10.18 0.15 10.43
CA LEU A 201 9.95 1.49 10.99
C LEU A 201 9.06 1.48 12.24
N PHE A 202 8.07 0.60 12.30
CA PHE A 202 7.12 0.48 13.42
C PHE A 202 6.86 -0.99 13.73
N GLY A 203 6.66 -1.36 14.98
CA GLY A 203 6.21 -2.69 15.40
C GLY A 203 7.17 -3.44 16.30
N SER A 204 6.60 -4.41 17.02
CA SER A 204 7.33 -5.20 18.01
C SER A 204 7.86 -6.52 17.48
N THR A 205 8.97 -6.94 18.10
CA THR A 205 9.49 -8.31 18.05
C THR A 205 8.86 -9.19 19.13
N GLU A 206 8.14 -8.59 20.08
CA GLU A 206 7.52 -9.24 21.22
C GLU A 206 5.97 -9.14 21.19
N GLN A 207 5.32 -9.79 22.16
CA GLN A 207 3.87 -9.77 22.33
C GLN A 207 3.35 -8.34 22.62
N PRO A 208 2.11 -7.99 22.22
CA PRO A 208 1.06 -8.86 21.68
C PRO A 208 1.12 -9.10 20.16
N ASN A 209 1.98 -8.37 19.43
CA ASN A 209 2.03 -8.40 17.97
C ASN A 209 3.45 -8.73 17.47
N PRO A 210 4.03 -9.90 17.84
CA PRO A 210 5.37 -10.24 17.41
C PRO A 210 5.35 -10.47 15.90
N ASN A 211 6.24 -9.83 15.16
CA ASN A 211 6.47 -10.26 13.78
C ASN A 211 7.53 -11.37 13.74
N PRO A 212 7.15 -12.63 13.46
CA PRO A 212 8.10 -13.74 13.45
C PRO A 212 9.17 -13.62 12.35
N ASN A 213 8.99 -12.68 11.41
CA ASN A 213 9.95 -12.43 10.34
C ASN A 213 11.03 -11.40 10.73
N PHE A 214 10.95 -10.77 11.90
CA PHE A 214 11.92 -9.77 12.33
C PHE A 214 12.39 -10.02 13.76
N THR A 215 13.69 -9.84 13.97
CA THR A 215 14.35 -9.90 15.28
C THR A 215 14.69 -8.52 15.82
N LEU A 216 14.47 -7.46 15.03
CA LEU A 216 14.71 -6.06 15.39
C LEU A 216 13.38 -5.29 15.39
N GLY A 217 13.13 -4.51 16.44
CA GLY A 217 11.94 -3.67 16.58
C GLY A 217 11.92 -2.53 15.57
N GLY A 218 10.74 -1.92 15.40
CA GLY A 218 10.57 -0.73 14.58
C GLY A 218 11.49 0.42 15.04
N PHE A 219 12.04 1.15 14.07
CA PHE A 219 12.94 2.28 14.33
C PHE A 219 12.27 3.44 15.10
N PHE A 220 11.04 3.80 14.72
CA PHE A 220 10.28 4.88 15.36
C PHE A 220 9.44 4.41 16.54
N ASP A 221 9.03 3.14 16.52
CA ASP A 221 8.22 2.52 17.57
C ASP A 221 8.51 1.02 17.64
N THR A 222 9.06 0.57 18.78
CA THR A 222 9.40 -0.83 19.04
C THR A 222 8.25 -1.62 19.67
N ALA A 223 7.16 -0.97 20.06
CA ALA A 223 6.02 -1.58 20.72
C ALA A 223 4.85 -1.76 19.75
N ASP A 224 4.51 -0.72 18.99
CA ASP A 224 3.27 -0.69 18.21
C ASP A 224 3.52 -0.54 16.70
N ARG A 225 2.66 -1.18 15.92
CA ARG A 225 2.54 -0.92 14.47
C ARG A 225 1.84 0.42 14.29
N SER A 226 2.10 1.07 13.15
CA SER A 226 1.38 2.28 12.76
C SER A 226 0.73 2.12 11.39
N GLY A 227 -0.37 2.84 11.18
CA GLY A 227 -1.14 2.86 9.95
C GLY A 227 -2.39 3.71 10.12
N PHE A 228 -3.33 3.58 9.19
CA PHE A 228 -4.68 4.13 9.33
C PHE A 228 -5.65 3.06 9.80
N ASP A 229 -6.53 3.43 10.73
CA ASP A 229 -7.75 2.65 10.97
C ASP A 229 -8.60 2.69 9.71
N LEU A 230 -9.27 1.59 9.37
CA LEU A 230 -10.13 1.49 8.18
C LEU A 230 -11.57 1.24 8.61
N ASN A 231 -12.47 2.09 8.12
CA ASN A 231 -13.91 1.92 8.26
C ASN A 231 -14.54 1.52 6.93
N SER A 232 -15.59 0.71 6.99
CA SER A 232 -16.43 0.35 5.84
C SER A 232 -17.81 1.01 5.98
N PRO A 233 -18.03 2.22 5.45
CA PRO A 233 -19.34 2.88 5.55
C PRO A 233 -20.45 2.10 4.82
N ASN A 234 -20.09 1.28 3.83
CA ASN A 234 -20.92 0.30 3.15
C ASN A 234 -20.01 -0.86 2.67
N GLU A 235 -20.58 -1.85 1.96
CA GLU A 235 -19.80 -2.98 1.46
C GLU A 235 -18.85 -2.63 0.31
N ASP A 236 -19.03 -1.47 -0.33
CA ASP A 236 -18.30 -1.06 -1.54
C ASP A 236 -17.17 -0.05 -1.28
N THR A 237 -16.99 0.40 -0.04
CA THR A 237 -16.06 1.47 0.30
C THR A 237 -15.26 1.13 1.55
N LEU A 238 -13.95 1.37 1.49
CA LEU A 238 -13.05 1.47 2.64
C LEU A 238 -12.60 2.93 2.77
N THR A 239 -12.70 3.51 3.96
CA THR A 239 -12.22 4.87 4.25
C THR A 239 -11.24 4.83 5.41
N SER A 240 -10.12 5.54 5.32
CA SER A 240 -9.24 5.75 6.48
C SER A 240 -9.93 6.59 7.56
N ASP A 241 -9.75 6.24 8.82
CA ASP A 241 -10.32 6.93 10.00
C ASP A 241 -9.22 7.29 11.01
N GLY A 242 -8.33 8.20 10.61
CA GLY A 242 -7.20 8.62 11.43
C GLY A 242 -6.12 7.56 11.58
N PHE A 243 -5.02 7.97 12.23
CA PHE A 243 -3.87 7.11 12.48
C PHE A 243 -4.02 6.33 13.78
N TYR A 244 -3.62 5.06 13.75
CA TYR A 244 -3.23 4.32 14.94
C TYR A 244 -1.70 4.24 15.05
N GLY A 245 -1.20 3.94 16.25
CA GLY A 245 0.24 3.93 16.54
C GLY A 245 0.84 5.33 16.61
N ARG A 246 2.16 5.43 16.47
CA ARG A 246 2.92 6.68 16.68
C ARG A 246 3.13 7.52 15.42
N TYR A 247 2.86 7.01 14.22
CA TYR A 247 3.12 7.76 12.98
C TYR A 247 2.53 9.18 13.01
N GLY A 248 1.22 9.30 13.27
CA GLY A 248 0.54 10.61 13.28
C GLY A 248 1.07 11.56 14.35
N ALA A 249 1.54 11.03 15.48
CA ALA A 249 2.12 11.83 16.56
C ALA A 249 3.53 12.36 16.21
N ILE A 250 4.29 11.61 15.40
CA ILE A 250 5.66 11.97 15.01
C ILE A 250 5.65 12.87 13.76
N PHE A 251 4.86 12.53 12.75
CA PHE A 251 4.94 13.15 11.42
C PHE A 251 3.74 14.03 11.03
N GLY A 252 2.65 13.93 11.80
CA GLY A 252 1.36 14.52 11.44
C GLY A 252 0.69 13.72 10.32
N ASP A 253 0.23 14.43 9.30
CA ASP A 253 -0.40 13.84 8.11
C ASP A 253 0.56 12.93 7.33
N TRP A 254 0.01 12.06 6.48
CA TRP A 254 0.76 11.08 5.70
C TRP A 254 1.71 11.78 4.73
N LEU A 255 3.01 11.59 4.95
CA LEU A 255 4.07 12.26 4.22
C LEU A 255 4.05 11.89 2.74
N ASP A 256 4.29 12.89 1.89
CA ASP A 256 4.78 12.66 0.54
C ASP A 256 6.23 12.17 0.61
N GLN A 257 6.65 11.38 -0.38
CA GLN A 257 8.01 10.84 -0.42
C GLN A 257 9.10 11.93 -0.34
N SER A 258 8.90 13.07 -1.00
CA SER A 258 9.83 14.20 -0.97
C SER A 258 9.86 14.96 0.37
N MET A 259 8.94 14.63 1.28
CA MET A 259 8.83 15.21 2.62
C MET A 259 9.27 14.24 3.72
N ALA A 260 9.67 13.01 3.36
CA ALA A 260 10.25 12.08 4.31
C ALA A 260 11.57 12.67 4.87
N PRO A 261 11.82 12.58 6.17
CA PRO A 261 13.09 12.98 6.75
C PRO A 261 14.21 12.08 6.22
N ASP A 262 15.41 12.64 6.17
CA ASP A 262 16.62 11.88 5.91
C ASP A 262 16.94 10.95 7.09
N GLY A 263 17.55 9.82 6.77
CA GLY A 263 18.12 8.86 7.68
C GLY A 263 19.64 8.77 7.49
N LEU A 264 20.32 8.28 8.52
CA LEU A 264 21.63 7.68 8.39
C LEU A 264 21.45 6.17 8.39
N LEU A 265 21.73 5.53 7.26
CA LEU A 265 21.48 4.14 6.98
C LEU A 265 22.77 3.34 7.00
N TRP A 266 22.69 2.11 7.50
CA TRP A 266 23.80 1.16 7.47
C TRP A 266 23.49 0.02 6.50
N ASP A 267 24.26 -0.05 5.42
CA ASP A 267 24.32 -1.22 4.54
C ASP A 267 25.27 -2.27 5.14
N PHE A 268 24.69 -3.35 5.66
CA PHE A 268 25.41 -4.36 6.41
C PHE A 268 25.80 -5.59 5.56
N ASP A 269 25.25 -5.75 4.35
CA ASP A 269 25.51 -6.93 3.50
C ASP A 269 25.58 -6.66 1.99
N GLY A 270 25.32 -5.44 1.52
CA GLY A 270 25.37 -5.05 0.11
C GLY A 270 24.22 -5.62 -0.74
N VAL A 271 23.21 -6.23 -0.10
CA VAL A 271 22.13 -6.97 -0.80
C VAL A 271 20.76 -6.61 -0.23
N SER A 272 20.64 -6.53 1.08
CA SER A 272 19.42 -6.19 1.81
C SER A 272 19.21 -4.68 1.85
N ASP A 273 17.97 -4.26 2.09
CA ASP A 273 17.66 -2.85 2.32
C ASP A 273 18.45 -2.34 3.54
N PRO A 274 19.15 -1.19 3.43
CA PRO A 274 19.91 -0.61 4.53
C PRO A 274 19.07 -0.34 5.79
N LEU A 275 19.67 -0.48 6.96
CA LEU A 275 19.00 -0.23 8.23
C LEU A 275 19.11 1.24 8.62
N VAL A 276 17.97 1.89 8.89
CA VAL A 276 17.98 3.22 9.52
C VAL A 276 18.57 3.14 10.93
N MET A 277 19.63 3.90 11.19
CA MET A 277 20.35 3.93 12.48
C MET A 277 20.11 5.25 13.23
N ALA A 278 19.99 6.35 12.48
CA ALA A 278 19.60 7.66 12.97
C ALA A 278 18.68 8.36 11.96
N TRP A 279 17.99 9.42 12.39
CA TRP A 279 17.14 10.21 11.51
C TRP A 279 17.24 11.71 11.79
N ASP A 280 16.96 12.53 10.78
CA ASP A 280 16.86 13.98 10.92
C ASP A 280 15.54 14.33 11.62
N ASN A 281 15.62 14.68 12.90
CA ASN A 281 14.47 15.10 13.70
C ASN A 281 14.17 16.62 13.61
N GLY A 282 14.88 17.34 12.73
CA GLY A 282 14.82 18.79 12.57
C GLY A 282 15.68 19.60 13.56
N LEU A 283 16.34 18.94 14.51
CA LEU A 283 17.31 19.53 15.44
C LEU A 283 18.72 18.96 15.24
N GLY A 284 18.83 17.76 14.69
CA GLY A 284 20.07 17.03 14.44
C GLY A 284 19.79 15.57 14.08
N TRP A 285 20.83 14.75 14.10
CA TRP A 285 20.72 13.31 13.90
C TRP A 285 20.37 12.62 15.21
N GLU A 286 19.16 12.08 15.31
CA GLU A 286 18.71 11.34 16.49
C GLU A 286 18.94 9.85 16.30
N VAL A 287 19.86 9.29 17.10
CA VAL A 287 20.23 7.88 17.08
C VAL A 287 19.26 7.08 17.96
N ARG A 288 18.66 6.04 17.39
CA ARG A 288 17.69 5.17 18.09
C ARG A 288 18.07 3.70 18.12
N ARG A 289 19.20 3.34 17.50
CA ARG A 289 19.73 1.98 17.47
C ARG A 289 21.17 1.95 17.97
N GLY A 290 21.56 0.82 18.53
CA GLY A 290 22.92 0.53 18.97
C GLY A 290 23.46 -0.73 18.29
N ILE A 291 24.76 -0.96 18.44
CA ILE A 291 25.45 -2.15 17.95
C ILE A 291 26.15 -2.89 19.09
N ASP A 292 25.89 -4.19 19.22
CA ASP A 292 26.47 -5.13 20.16
C ASP A 292 26.84 -6.45 19.45
N ASP A 293 28.13 -6.63 19.17
CA ASP A 293 28.70 -7.81 18.49
C ASP A 293 28.70 -9.08 19.34
N SER A 294 28.17 -9.01 20.58
CA SER A 294 27.90 -10.19 21.39
C SER A 294 26.55 -10.85 21.08
N LEU A 295 25.68 -10.19 20.31
CA LEU A 295 24.34 -10.69 19.98
C LEU A 295 24.37 -11.80 18.92
N ASP A 296 25.29 -11.75 17.95
CA ASP A 296 25.47 -12.82 16.95
C ASP A 296 26.40 -13.96 17.40
N GLY A 297 27.12 -13.76 18.52
CA GLY A 297 28.05 -14.72 19.10
C GLY A 297 29.41 -14.82 18.39
N VAL A 298 29.73 -13.89 17.47
CA VAL A 298 30.95 -13.83 16.67
C VAL A 298 31.65 -12.48 16.86
N MET A 299 32.36 -12.36 17.99
CA MET A 299 33.16 -11.18 18.33
C MET A 299 34.00 -10.66 17.15
N GLY A 300 33.88 -9.36 16.85
CA GLY A 300 34.65 -8.67 15.81
C GLY A 300 34.10 -8.79 14.38
N THR A 301 32.92 -9.38 14.18
CA THR A 301 32.18 -9.32 12.92
C THR A 301 30.84 -8.64 13.20
N LEU A 302 30.50 -7.59 12.43
CA LEU A 302 29.22 -6.89 12.59
C LEU A 302 28.23 -7.33 11.51
N SER A 303 26.97 -7.50 11.91
CA SER A 303 25.85 -7.87 11.06
C SER A 303 24.55 -7.19 11.55
N ALA A 304 23.48 -7.31 10.76
CA ALA A 304 22.15 -6.83 11.19
C ALA A 304 21.65 -7.45 12.51
N LYS A 305 22.17 -8.62 12.93
CA LYS A 305 21.77 -9.26 14.20
C LYS A 305 22.41 -8.61 15.42
N ASP A 306 23.47 -7.84 15.21
CA ASP A 306 24.17 -7.09 16.25
C ASP A 306 23.49 -5.74 16.53
N VAL A 307 22.51 -5.38 15.71
CA VAL A 307 21.71 -4.17 15.90
C VAL A 307 20.61 -4.43 16.92
N TYR A 308 20.46 -3.50 17.85
CA TYR A 308 19.35 -3.49 18.81
C TYR A 308 18.72 -2.10 18.90
N SER A 309 17.45 -2.05 19.31
CA SER A 309 16.75 -0.80 19.57
C SER A 309 17.18 -0.23 20.92
N LEU A 310 17.54 1.06 20.96
CA LEU A 310 17.84 1.76 22.20
C LEU A 310 16.55 2.10 22.96
N ASP A 311 16.60 2.00 24.29
CA ASP A 311 15.57 2.59 25.15
C ASP A 311 15.47 4.10 24.90
N GLU A 312 14.28 4.69 25.00
CA GLU A 312 14.08 6.13 24.74
C GLU A 312 14.97 7.03 25.61
N SER A 313 15.31 6.58 26.83
CA SER A 313 16.21 7.32 27.72
C SER A 313 17.67 7.34 27.27
N LEU A 314 18.02 6.51 26.28
CA LEU A 314 19.35 6.39 25.69
C LEU A 314 19.41 6.99 24.28
N TRP A 315 18.32 7.57 23.78
CA TRP A 315 18.37 8.29 22.51
C TRP A 315 19.25 9.53 22.65
N GLU A 316 20.10 9.74 21.65
CA GLU A 316 21.04 10.85 21.60
C GLU A 316 20.85 11.63 20.30
N THR A 317 20.91 12.95 20.38
CA THR A 317 20.88 13.84 19.21
C THR A 317 22.26 14.45 19.00
N TYR A 318 22.82 14.21 17.83
CA TYR A 318 24.11 14.72 17.38
C TYR A 318 23.89 15.90 16.42
N ALA A 319 24.85 16.82 16.34
CA ALA A 319 24.80 17.86 15.33
C ALA A 319 24.97 17.26 13.92
N TYR A 320 24.49 17.96 12.90
CA TYR A 320 24.50 17.44 11.52
C TYR A 320 25.91 17.17 10.99
N ASP A 321 26.92 17.90 11.47
CA ASP A 321 28.33 17.75 11.11
C ASP A 321 29.08 16.66 11.90
N ASP A 322 28.45 16.06 12.90
CA ASP A 322 29.06 15.08 13.82
C ASP A 322 28.80 13.61 13.41
N ILE A 323 28.69 13.30 12.11
CA ILE A 323 28.46 11.92 11.64
C ILE A 323 29.55 10.96 12.15
N ALA A 324 30.82 11.41 12.20
CA ALA A 324 31.92 10.57 12.69
C ALA A 324 31.75 10.15 14.16
N ASP A 325 31.13 10.99 14.99
CA ASP A 325 30.87 10.67 16.39
C ASP A 325 29.73 9.64 16.51
N ILE A 326 28.73 9.72 15.62
CA ILE A 326 27.67 8.71 15.48
C ILE A 326 28.27 7.37 15.04
N GLU A 327 29.14 7.38 14.03
CA GLU A 327 29.84 6.17 13.59
C GLU A 327 30.67 5.57 14.73
N GLU A 328 31.40 6.38 15.50
CA GLU A 328 32.15 5.92 16.67
C GLU A 328 31.23 5.29 17.74
N PHE A 329 30.10 5.94 18.05
CA PHE A 329 29.07 5.39 18.92
C PHE A 329 28.56 4.03 18.43
N LEU A 330 28.35 3.90 17.12
CA LEU A 330 27.92 2.69 16.42
C LEU A 330 29.09 1.77 16.02
N LYS A 331 30.16 1.70 16.82
CA LYS A 331 31.29 0.75 16.63
C LYS A 331 32.03 0.89 15.29
N GLY A 332 32.01 2.08 14.71
CA GLY A 332 32.71 2.43 13.47
C GLY A 332 32.03 1.93 12.19
N VAL A 333 30.72 1.65 12.20
CA VAL A 333 29.99 1.37 10.96
C VAL A 333 29.96 2.60 10.06
N MET A 334 30.05 2.39 8.75
CA MET A 334 29.94 3.46 7.77
C MET A 334 28.45 3.73 7.52
N LEU A 335 28.05 5.00 7.59
CA LEU A 335 26.67 5.40 7.37
C LEU A 335 26.51 6.14 6.05
N GLU A 336 25.41 5.83 5.35
CA GLU A 336 24.98 6.54 4.14
C GLU A 336 23.76 7.41 4.47
N GLN A 337 23.74 8.64 3.97
CA GLN A 337 22.57 9.51 4.12
C GLN A 337 21.62 9.32 2.94
N ASP A 338 20.37 8.98 3.23
CA ASP A 338 19.28 8.92 2.25
C ASP A 338 17.92 9.20 2.91
N SER A 339 16.91 9.53 2.12
CA SER A 339 15.54 9.74 2.61
C SER A 339 14.96 8.44 3.18
N ILE A 340 14.19 8.50 4.28
CA ILE A 340 13.40 7.37 4.80
C ILE A 340 12.07 7.31 4.05
N GLU A 341 12.15 7.05 2.75
CA GLU A 341 11.05 7.11 1.78
C GLU A 341 9.90 6.15 2.10
N ASP A 342 10.19 5.09 2.88
CA ASP A 342 9.18 4.16 3.41
C ASP A 342 8.10 4.82 4.27
N LEU A 343 8.34 6.03 4.80
CA LEU A 343 7.32 6.82 5.51
C LEU A 343 6.19 7.32 4.60
N ALA A 344 6.39 7.31 3.27
CA ALA A 344 5.36 7.60 2.29
C ALA A 344 4.64 6.33 1.78
N ASN A 345 5.08 5.14 2.18
CA ASN A 345 4.50 3.86 1.76
C ASN A 345 3.41 3.41 2.75
N LEU A 346 2.28 2.93 2.25
CA LEU A 346 1.24 2.30 3.07
C LEU A 346 0.80 0.98 2.44
N ASN A 347 0.97 -0.12 3.18
CA ASN A 347 0.47 -1.42 2.73
C ASN A 347 -1.02 -1.54 3.07
N LEU A 348 -1.83 -1.93 2.10
CA LEU A 348 -3.24 -2.25 2.25
C LEU A 348 -3.46 -3.74 2.01
N ASN A 349 -4.29 -4.36 2.83
CA ASN A 349 -4.75 -5.73 2.60
C ASN A 349 -6.25 -5.78 2.84
N TYR A 350 -6.97 -6.27 1.85
CA TYR A 350 -8.42 -6.45 1.84
C TYR A 350 -8.73 -7.58 0.85
N ALA A 351 -9.97 -8.02 0.81
CA ALA A 351 -10.44 -8.96 -0.20
C ALA A 351 -11.67 -8.40 -0.93
N ILE A 352 -11.79 -8.71 -2.21
CA ILE A 352 -12.92 -8.34 -3.05
C ILE A 352 -13.77 -9.60 -3.23
N ALA A 353 -15.04 -9.53 -2.82
CA ALA A 353 -16.05 -10.52 -3.12
C ALA A 353 -16.76 -10.15 -4.44
N LEU A 354 -16.90 -11.14 -5.31
CA LEU A 354 -17.61 -11.01 -6.57
C LEU A 354 -18.73 -12.07 -6.58
N GLY A 355 -19.95 -11.62 -6.34
CA GLY A 355 -21.15 -12.43 -6.31
C GLY A 355 -21.65 -12.78 -7.71
N SER A 356 -22.35 -13.90 -7.78
CA SER A 356 -23.07 -14.40 -8.98
C SER A 356 -24.12 -13.44 -9.54
N ASN A 357 -24.57 -12.47 -8.74
CA ASN A 357 -25.49 -11.42 -9.15
C ASN A 357 -24.81 -10.19 -9.77
N PHE A 358 -23.48 -10.12 -9.80
CA PHE A 358 -22.77 -9.04 -10.49
C PHE A 358 -22.95 -9.14 -12.00
N THR A 359 -23.51 -8.10 -12.62
CA THR A 359 -23.82 -8.09 -14.05
C THR A 359 -22.84 -7.32 -14.92
N GLY A 360 -21.81 -6.70 -14.33
CA GLY A 360 -20.80 -5.94 -15.07
C GLY A 360 -19.81 -6.84 -15.82
N SER A 361 -19.32 -6.38 -16.97
CA SER A 361 -18.18 -7.01 -17.67
C SER A 361 -16.83 -6.57 -17.11
N SER A 362 -16.81 -5.55 -16.27
CA SER A 362 -15.65 -5.06 -15.54
C SER A 362 -16.09 -4.29 -14.30
N PHE A 363 -15.18 -4.13 -13.34
CA PHE A 363 -15.34 -3.20 -12.23
C PHE A 363 -14.09 -2.32 -12.10
N THR A 364 -14.22 -1.22 -11.37
CA THR A 364 -13.16 -0.26 -11.08
C THR A 364 -12.86 -0.28 -9.59
N LEU A 365 -11.59 -0.42 -9.26
CA LEU A 365 -11.02 -0.14 -7.94
C LEU A 365 -10.47 1.28 -7.97
N ARG A 366 -11.16 2.22 -7.32
CA ARG A 366 -10.75 3.62 -7.21
C ARG A 366 -10.03 3.85 -5.89
N VAL A 367 -8.86 4.48 -5.94
CA VAL A 367 -8.25 5.12 -4.76
C VAL A 367 -8.45 6.62 -4.88
N ASP A 368 -9.00 7.22 -3.83
CA ASP A 368 -9.19 8.66 -3.72
C ASP A 368 -8.47 9.19 -2.47
N THR A 369 -8.04 10.45 -2.49
CA THR A 369 -7.26 11.06 -1.41
C THR A 369 -7.79 12.42 -0.99
N ASN A 370 -7.58 12.77 0.27
CA ASN A 370 -7.84 14.11 0.78
C ASN A 370 -6.51 14.75 1.22
N PRO A 371 -6.06 15.82 0.54
CA PRO A 371 -4.87 16.55 0.95
C PRO A 371 -5.04 17.21 2.31
N ALA A 372 -3.98 17.20 3.10
CA ALA A 372 -3.95 17.91 4.37
C ALA A 372 -4.16 19.41 4.17
N ALA A 373 -4.91 20.04 5.07
CA ALA A 373 -5.14 21.48 5.00
C ALA A 373 -3.81 22.24 5.14
N VAL A 374 -3.42 23.00 4.10
CA VAL A 374 -2.23 23.85 4.16
C VAL A 374 -2.45 24.95 5.20
N PRO A 375 -1.65 25.02 6.29
CA PRO A 375 -1.80 26.06 7.28
C PRO A 375 -1.62 27.43 6.62
N LEU A 376 -2.57 28.34 6.83
CA LEU A 376 -2.40 29.71 6.36
C LEU A 376 -1.11 30.28 6.95
N PRO A 377 -0.19 30.85 6.14
CA PRO A 377 1.03 31.42 6.68
C PRO A 377 0.66 32.46 7.73
N ALA A 378 1.41 32.51 8.83
CA ALA A 378 1.13 33.41 9.96
C ALA A 378 1.01 34.90 9.56
N ALA A 379 1.51 35.27 8.37
CA ALA A 379 1.39 36.60 7.78
C ALA A 379 0.07 36.85 7.00
N ALA A 380 -0.73 35.84 6.66
CA ALA A 380 -1.99 35.99 5.93
C ALA A 380 -3.01 36.90 6.68
N PRO A 381 -3.17 36.80 8.02
CA PRO A 381 -3.99 37.75 8.77
C PRO A 381 -3.44 39.18 8.67
N LEU A 382 -2.12 39.35 8.70
CA LEU A 382 -1.48 40.68 8.58
C LEU A 382 -1.68 41.29 7.19
N LEU A 383 -1.68 40.47 6.14
CA LEU A 383 -1.93 40.89 4.76
C LEU A 383 -3.39 41.31 4.56
N LEU A 384 -4.34 40.58 5.15
CA LEU A 384 -5.77 40.94 5.16
C LEU A 384 -6.04 42.23 5.95
N VAL A 385 -5.40 42.40 7.11
CA VAL A 385 -5.48 43.64 7.90
C VAL A 385 -4.85 44.82 7.16
N GLY A 386 -3.70 44.62 6.50
CA GLY A 386 -3.02 45.63 5.69
C GLY A 386 -3.86 46.11 4.51
N LEU A 387 -4.50 45.19 3.77
CA LEU A 387 -5.41 45.51 2.68
C LEU A 387 -6.68 46.23 3.17
N GLY A 388 -7.23 45.82 4.32
CA GLY A 388 -8.35 46.50 4.97
C GLY A 388 -8.03 47.96 5.35
N ALA A 389 -6.84 48.20 5.91
CA ALA A 389 -6.37 49.53 6.28
C ALA A 389 -6.17 50.44 5.06
N LEU A 390 -5.63 49.92 3.95
CA LEU A 390 -5.47 50.64 2.69
C LEU A 390 -6.83 51.02 2.06
N GLY A 391 -7.80 50.11 2.09
CA GLY A 391 -9.17 50.37 1.64
C GLY A 391 -9.86 51.48 2.44
N PHE A 392 -9.71 51.46 3.76
CA PHE A 392 -10.25 52.49 4.65
C PHE A 392 -9.59 53.86 4.46
N ALA A 393 -8.27 53.89 4.27
CA ALA A 393 -7.53 55.12 3.97
C ALA A 393 -7.96 55.74 2.63
N ARG A 394 -8.24 54.92 1.62
CA ARG A 394 -8.71 55.37 0.30
C ARG A 394 -10.13 55.96 0.36
N ARG A 395 -11.05 55.35 1.13
CA ARG A 395 -12.40 55.90 1.39
C ARG A 395 -12.38 57.22 2.16
N ARG A 396 -11.49 57.37 3.15
CA ARG A 396 -11.31 58.64 3.87
C ARG A 396 -10.75 59.76 3.00
N ARG A 397 -9.96 59.44 1.97
CA ARG A 397 -9.42 60.43 1.03
C ARG A 397 -10.44 60.90 -0.01
N ALA A 398 -11.37 60.02 -0.40
CA ALA A 398 -12.47 60.35 -1.31
C ALA A 398 -13.54 61.25 -0.65
N SER A 399 -13.85 61.01 0.63
CA SER A 399 -14.86 61.79 1.39
C SER A 399 -14.38 63.18 1.84
N ARG A 400 -13.10 63.53 1.67
CA ARG A 400 -12.56 64.88 1.93
C ARG A 400 -12.47 65.77 0.68
N LYS A 401 -12.83 65.24 -0.49
CA LYS A 401 -12.83 65.96 -1.78
C LYS A 401 -14.24 66.27 -2.31
N ALA A 402 -15.28 65.94 -1.55
CA ALA A 402 -16.65 66.42 -1.72
C ALA A 402 -16.93 67.39 -0.57
#